data_AF-A0A931XZD7-F1
#
_entry.id   AF-A0A931XZD7-F1
#
_cell.length_a   1.000
_cell.length_b   1.000
_cell.length_c   1.000
_cell.angle_alpha   90.00
_cell.angle_beta   90.00
_cell.angle_gamma   90.00
#
_symmetry.space_group_name_H-M   'P 1'
#
loop_
_entity.id
_entity.type
_entity.pdbx_description
1 polymer ?
#
loop_
_entity_poly.entity_id
_entity_poly.type
_entity_poly.pdbx_seq_one_letter_code
_entity_poly.pdbx_strand_id
1 'polypeptide(L)'
;MSFPVFEAACVVVVVATLIAMSRARGAGPVLRDYAALAVAGWIGEQTCIELYRFYTYAAGWHLHVGHVPILVPLIWPLVILSAREVVDGLWPGLRVARPLAVAAIVVVDASLVEVVAVRAGLWSWAEPGHLAVPVIGILGWGYFAAGAELALMKGRPLAALVVGPVVAHALILGTWWGLFRWTVRGDHGVASSVVIALLSAVAVVVVARARREGRAMALSTAAPRMIAASLFFTLLVTTAPRDPRLWAHVASVAVPYLAATRFRGGGTRSPAAPREATA
;
A
#
# COMPACT_ATOMS: atom_id res chain seq x y z
N MET A 1 -17.29 13.27 3.12
CA MET A 1 -16.31 13.94 4.00
C MET A 1 -15.75 15.14 3.27
N SER A 2 -15.49 16.28 3.93
CA SER A 2 -14.83 17.43 3.26
C SER A 2 -13.31 17.24 3.19
N PHE A 3 -12.64 17.93 2.26
CA PHE A 3 -11.17 17.89 2.10
C PHE A 3 -10.41 18.22 3.42
N PRO A 4 -10.71 19.32 4.15
CA PRO A 4 -10.00 19.62 5.40
C PRO A 4 -10.09 18.51 6.45
N VAL A 5 -11.27 17.89 6.58
CA VAL A 5 -11.48 16.80 7.55
C VAL A 5 -10.69 15.56 7.15
N PHE A 6 -10.68 15.23 5.85
CA PHE A 6 -9.91 14.11 5.32
C PHE A 6 -8.40 14.33 5.51
N GLU A 7 -7.88 15.51 5.15
CA GLU A 7 -6.47 15.84 5.29
C GLU A 7 -6.02 15.84 6.76
N ALA A 8 -6.82 16.43 7.66
CA ALA A 8 -6.54 16.40 9.09
C ALA A 8 -6.49 14.96 9.63
N ALA A 9 -7.42 14.10 9.21
CA ALA A 9 -7.41 12.69 9.58
C ALA A 9 -6.16 11.97 9.04
N CYS A 10 -5.76 12.22 7.79
CA CYS A 10 -4.53 11.69 7.22
C CYS A 10 -3.29 12.11 8.04
N VAL A 11 -3.18 13.37 8.43
CA VAL A 11 -2.07 13.86 9.28
C VAL A 11 -2.02 13.09 10.60
N VAL A 12 -3.16 12.92 11.27
CA VAL A 12 -3.24 12.16 12.53
C VAL A 12 -2.78 10.72 12.33
N VAL A 13 -3.24 10.04 11.27
CA VAL A 13 -2.84 8.67 10.95
C VAL A 13 -1.34 8.57 10.67
N VAL A 14 -0.78 9.50 9.89
CA VAL A 14 0.64 9.54 9.54
C VAL A 14 1.50 9.70 10.79
N VAL A 15 1.18 10.70 11.63
CA VAL A 15 1.92 10.98 12.87
C VAL A 15 1.82 9.82 13.85
N ALA A 16 0.62 9.29 14.09
CA ALA A 16 0.42 8.17 15.01
C ALA A 16 1.18 6.91 14.55
N THR A 17 1.17 6.62 13.24
CA THR A 17 1.89 5.48 12.67
C THR A 17 3.40 5.66 12.79
N LEU A 18 3.94 6.84 12.49
CA LEU A 18 5.36 7.14 12.64
C LEU A 18 5.83 7.00 14.09
N ILE A 19 5.04 7.50 15.05
CA ILE A 19 5.33 7.34 16.49
C ILE A 19 5.35 5.85 16.86
N ALA A 20 4.33 5.09 16.45
CA ALA A 20 4.25 3.66 16.75
C ALA A 20 5.44 2.88 16.17
N MET A 21 5.77 3.12 14.90
CA MET A 21 6.91 2.48 14.22
C MET A 21 8.25 2.87 14.84
N SER A 22 8.42 4.15 15.20
CA SER A 22 9.65 4.66 15.81
C SER A 22 9.87 4.08 17.20
N ARG A 23 8.79 3.88 17.98
CA ARG A 23 8.87 3.20 19.29
C ARG A 23 9.26 1.73 19.15
N ALA A 24 8.81 1.05 18.10
CA ALA A 24 9.09 -0.37 17.89
C ALA A 24 10.50 -0.64 17.33
N ARG A 25 11.04 0.26 16.51
CA ARG A 25 12.26 0.00 15.70
C ARG A 25 13.38 1.03 15.89
N GLY A 26 13.15 2.05 16.71
CA GLY A 26 14.02 3.22 16.82
C GLY A 26 13.71 4.27 15.75
N ALA A 27 13.73 5.55 16.14
CA ALA A 27 13.35 6.66 15.28
C ALA A 27 14.31 6.85 14.08
N GLY A 28 15.62 6.72 14.29
CA GLY A 28 16.63 7.00 13.26
C GLY A 28 16.44 6.22 11.96
N PRO A 29 16.46 4.86 12.00
CA PRO A 29 16.26 4.05 10.80
C PRO A 29 14.89 4.28 10.14
N VAL A 30 13.84 4.41 10.95
CA VAL A 30 12.46 4.62 10.44
C VAL A 30 12.33 5.94 9.71
N LEU A 31 12.77 7.04 10.33
CA LEU A 31 12.68 8.38 9.74
C LEU A 31 13.55 8.52 8.49
N ARG A 32 14.74 7.89 8.48
CA ARG A 32 15.62 7.88 7.32
C ARG A 32 14.97 7.17 6.13
N ASP A 33 14.47 5.95 6.34
CA ASP A 33 13.83 5.18 5.27
C ASP A 33 12.51 5.86 4.83
N TYR A 34 11.74 6.40 5.78
CA TYR A 34 10.52 7.17 5.50
C TYR A 34 10.78 8.41 4.66
N ALA A 35 11.76 9.25 5.04
CA ALA A 35 12.08 10.47 4.32
C ALA A 35 12.56 10.17 2.89
N ALA A 36 13.40 9.14 2.72
CA ALA A 36 13.84 8.71 1.41
C ALA A 36 12.67 8.26 0.52
N LEU A 37 11.77 7.45 1.06
CA LEU A 37 10.56 7.00 0.36
C LEU A 37 9.61 8.16 0.03
N ALA A 38 9.46 9.15 0.92
CA ALA A 38 8.59 10.29 0.70
C ALA A 38 9.09 11.16 -0.47
N VAL A 39 10.38 11.47 -0.49
CA VAL A 39 11.01 12.21 -1.59
C VAL A 39 10.94 11.40 -2.88
N ALA A 40 11.26 10.11 -2.83
CA ALA A 40 11.17 9.21 -3.99
C ALA A 40 9.74 9.14 -4.54
N GLY A 41 8.75 8.99 -3.67
CA GLY A 41 7.34 8.94 -4.03
C GLY A 41 6.89 10.23 -4.69
N TRP A 42 7.27 11.39 -4.14
CA TRP A 42 6.99 12.69 -4.75
C TRP A 42 7.61 12.81 -6.16
N ILE A 43 8.88 12.42 -6.33
CA ILE A 43 9.54 12.42 -7.66
C ILE A 43 8.74 11.55 -8.63
N GLY A 44 8.42 10.31 -8.25
CA GLY A 44 7.69 9.37 -9.11
C GLY A 44 6.30 9.88 -9.48
N GLU A 45 5.58 10.43 -8.51
CA GLU A 45 4.24 11.02 -8.71
C GLU A 45 4.29 12.23 -9.65
N GLN A 46 5.13 13.23 -9.34
CA GLN A 46 5.24 14.45 -10.13
C GLN A 46 5.62 14.14 -11.59
N THR A 47 6.60 13.25 -11.79
CA THR A 47 7.05 12.87 -13.13
C THR A 47 6.00 12.04 -13.88
N CYS A 48 5.24 11.17 -13.20
CA CYS A 48 4.12 10.46 -13.85
C CYS A 48 3.04 11.42 -14.36
N ILE A 49 2.71 12.44 -13.58
CA ILE A 49 1.72 13.46 -13.96
C ILE A 49 2.24 14.30 -15.13
N GLU A 50 3.46 14.83 -15.03
CA GLU A 50 4.05 15.70 -16.04
C GLU A 50 4.26 15.00 -17.38
N LEU A 51 4.84 13.79 -17.35
CA LEU A 51 5.27 13.09 -18.57
C LEU A 51 4.13 12.35 -19.26
N TYR A 52 3.18 11.79 -18.49
CA TYR A 52 2.15 10.91 -19.06
C TYR A 52 0.73 11.39 -18.87
N ARG A 53 0.49 12.30 -17.91
CA ARG A 53 -0.84 12.84 -17.61
C ARG A 53 -1.89 11.75 -17.37
N PHE A 54 -1.51 10.65 -16.74
CA PHE A 54 -2.42 9.52 -16.50
C PHE A 54 -3.55 9.86 -15.52
N TYR A 55 -3.34 10.82 -14.62
CA TYR A 55 -4.31 11.25 -13.62
C TYR A 55 -4.04 12.68 -13.18
N THR A 56 -5.01 13.27 -12.50
CA THR A 56 -4.94 14.60 -11.90
C THR A 56 -5.57 14.59 -10.53
N TYR A 57 -4.94 15.27 -9.57
CA TYR A 57 -5.53 15.51 -8.25
C TYR A 57 -6.61 16.59 -8.30
N ALA A 58 -7.59 16.48 -7.42
CA ALA A 58 -8.64 17.49 -7.29
C ALA A 58 -8.07 18.82 -6.78
N ALA A 59 -8.60 19.94 -7.24
CA ALA A 59 -8.17 21.27 -6.78
C ALA A 59 -8.51 21.55 -5.29
N GLY A 60 -9.30 20.68 -4.64
CA GLY A 60 -9.71 20.83 -3.25
C GLY A 60 -8.63 20.51 -2.20
N TRP A 61 -7.50 19.92 -2.60
CA TRP A 61 -6.35 19.71 -1.71
C TRP A 61 -5.70 21.05 -1.36
N HIS A 62 -5.30 21.26 -0.10
CA HIS A 62 -4.81 22.58 0.32
C HIS A 62 -3.33 22.81 0.01
N LEU A 63 -2.48 21.80 0.22
CA LEU A 63 -1.03 21.94 0.08
C LEU A 63 -0.47 21.01 -1.00
N HIS A 64 0.14 21.61 -2.00
CA HIS A 64 0.77 20.92 -3.13
C HIS A 64 2.25 21.27 -3.23
N VAL A 65 3.02 20.33 -3.78
CA VAL A 65 4.37 20.58 -4.31
C VAL A 65 4.35 20.16 -5.77
N GLY A 66 4.35 21.12 -6.68
CA GLY A 66 4.03 20.86 -8.09
C GLY A 66 2.56 20.48 -8.25
N HIS A 67 2.31 19.34 -8.90
CA HIS A 67 0.97 18.78 -9.11
C HIS A 67 0.52 17.84 -7.98
N VAL A 68 1.41 17.52 -7.04
CA VAL A 68 1.19 16.45 -6.06
C VAL A 68 0.78 17.05 -4.71
N PRO A 69 -0.39 16.69 -4.15
CA PRO A 69 -0.74 17.03 -2.77
C PRO A 69 0.27 16.43 -1.80
N ILE A 70 0.79 17.22 -0.87
CA ILE A 70 1.91 16.81 -0.01
C ILE A 70 1.60 15.55 0.83
N LEU A 71 0.33 15.32 1.15
CA LEU A 71 -0.07 14.17 1.95
C LEU A 71 0.13 12.84 1.21
N VAL A 72 0.03 12.81 -0.12
CA VAL A 72 0.23 11.59 -0.92
C VAL A 72 1.63 11.01 -0.67
N PRO A 73 2.74 11.73 -0.93
CA PRO A 73 4.09 11.21 -0.66
C PRO A 73 4.39 11.02 0.83
N LEU A 74 3.57 11.54 1.76
CA LEU A 74 3.73 11.29 3.20
C LEU A 74 2.99 10.02 3.67
N ILE A 75 1.93 9.60 2.99
CA ILE A 75 1.14 8.40 3.33
C ILE A 75 1.82 7.14 2.79
N TRP A 76 2.18 7.14 1.52
CA TRP A 76 2.69 5.95 0.83
C TRP A 76 3.94 5.30 1.45
N PRO A 77 4.92 6.05 1.98
CA PRO A 77 6.02 5.46 2.71
C PRO A 77 5.58 4.55 3.87
N LEU A 78 4.51 4.91 4.58
CA LEU A 78 3.98 4.09 5.68
C LEU A 78 3.36 2.80 5.17
N VAL A 79 2.66 2.86 4.03
CA VAL A 79 2.10 1.69 3.36
C VAL A 79 3.23 0.73 2.98
N ILE A 80 4.29 1.23 2.35
CA ILE A 80 5.45 0.43 1.93
C ILE A 80 6.19 -0.14 3.15
N LEU A 81 6.54 0.67 4.14
CA LEU A 81 7.26 0.19 5.33
C LEU A 81 6.42 -0.79 6.15
N SER A 82 5.10 -0.62 6.20
CA SER A 82 4.19 -1.59 6.81
C SER A 82 4.13 -2.88 5.99
N ALA A 83 4.09 -2.81 4.65
CA ALA A 83 4.10 -3.99 3.80
C ALA A 83 5.35 -4.86 4.02
N ARG A 84 6.51 -4.23 4.25
CA ARG A 84 7.74 -4.96 4.65
C ARG A 84 7.54 -5.78 5.92
N GLU A 85 6.93 -5.18 6.95
CA GLU A 85 6.64 -5.88 8.21
C GLU A 85 5.63 -7.02 8.03
N VAL A 86 4.65 -6.87 7.13
CA VAL A 86 3.73 -7.96 6.79
C VAL A 86 4.49 -9.13 6.14
N VAL A 87 5.39 -8.85 5.20
CA VAL A 87 6.25 -9.88 4.61
C VAL A 87 7.13 -10.54 5.66
N ASP A 88 7.74 -9.77 6.57
CA ASP A 88 8.54 -10.31 7.67
C ASP A 88 7.74 -11.23 8.59
N GLY A 89 6.50 -10.86 8.90
CA GLY A 89 5.63 -11.64 9.78
C GLY A 89 5.07 -12.92 9.15
N LEU A 90 4.79 -12.91 7.84
CA LEU A 90 4.16 -14.04 7.13
C LEU A 90 5.16 -14.94 6.39
N TRP A 91 6.21 -14.36 5.84
CA TRP A 91 7.18 -15.06 4.98
C TRP A 91 8.63 -14.58 5.19
N PRO A 92 9.19 -14.72 6.43
CA PRO A 92 10.53 -14.23 6.77
C PRO A 92 11.66 -14.84 5.93
N GLY A 93 11.42 -16.00 5.29
CA GLY A 93 12.39 -16.66 4.41
C GLY A 93 12.49 -16.09 2.99
N LEU A 94 11.57 -15.20 2.57
CA LEU A 94 11.61 -14.61 1.23
C LEU A 94 12.70 -13.54 1.16
N ARG A 95 13.89 -13.92 0.71
CA ARG A 95 14.99 -12.99 0.43
C ARG A 95 14.90 -12.45 -1.00
N VAL A 96 15.00 -13.32 -2.00
CA VAL A 96 15.05 -12.91 -3.41
C VAL A 96 13.71 -12.37 -3.91
N ALA A 97 12.60 -13.02 -3.54
CA ALA A 97 11.25 -12.62 -3.94
C ALA A 97 10.65 -11.51 -3.05
N ARG A 98 11.39 -10.98 -2.07
CA ARG A 98 10.91 -9.97 -1.13
C ARG A 98 10.35 -8.72 -1.83
N PRO A 99 11.04 -8.13 -2.84
CA PRO A 99 10.51 -6.94 -3.52
C PRO A 99 9.16 -7.19 -4.19
N LEU A 100 8.98 -8.38 -4.77
CA LEU A 100 7.72 -8.78 -5.39
C LEU A 100 6.61 -8.99 -4.35
N ALA A 101 6.93 -9.60 -3.20
CA ALA A 101 5.96 -9.77 -2.12
C ALA A 101 5.52 -8.44 -1.51
N VAL A 102 6.46 -7.51 -1.28
CA VAL A 102 6.16 -6.15 -0.83
C VAL A 102 5.30 -5.42 -1.86
N ALA A 103 5.69 -5.48 -3.14
CA ALA A 103 4.91 -4.90 -4.23
C ALA A 103 3.49 -5.45 -4.29
N ALA A 104 3.29 -6.77 -4.17
CA ALA A 104 1.97 -7.39 -4.21
C ALA A 104 1.06 -6.88 -3.07
N ILE A 105 1.60 -6.71 -1.86
CA ILE A 105 0.86 -6.15 -0.73
C ILE A 105 0.49 -4.69 -1.02
N VAL A 106 1.44 -3.90 -1.53
CA VAL A 106 1.20 -2.50 -1.89
C VAL A 106 0.17 -2.37 -3.02
N VAL A 107 0.14 -3.29 -3.99
CA VAL A 107 -0.91 -3.37 -5.03
C VAL A 107 -2.28 -3.61 -4.40
N VAL A 108 -2.38 -4.50 -3.41
CA VAL A 108 -3.63 -4.74 -2.70
C VAL A 108 -4.09 -3.47 -1.97
N ASP A 109 -3.19 -2.78 -1.28
CA ASP A 109 -3.51 -1.52 -0.60
C ASP A 109 -3.91 -0.42 -1.60
N ALA A 110 -3.16 -0.27 -2.69
CA ALA A 110 -3.46 0.66 -3.79
C ALA A 110 -4.83 0.39 -4.38
N SER A 111 -5.18 -0.88 -4.60
CA SER A 111 -6.48 -1.23 -5.15
C SER A 111 -7.63 -0.71 -4.27
N LEU A 112 -7.49 -0.67 -2.94
CA LEU A 112 -8.49 -0.10 -2.04
C LEU A 112 -8.48 1.44 -2.09
N VAL A 113 -7.28 2.03 -1.96
CA VAL A 113 -7.10 3.48 -1.90
C VAL A 113 -7.60 4.14 -3.18
N GLU A 114 -7.18 3.65 -4.34
CA GLU A 114 -7.51 4.19 -5.65
C GLU A 114 -9.02 4.23 -5.90
N VAL A 115 -9.70 3.09 -5.77
CA VAL A 115 -11.13 3.00 -6.13
C VAL A 115 -12.01 3.82 -5.19
N VAL A 116 -11.66 3.88 -3.90
CA VAL A 116 -12.40 4.68 -2.91
C VAL A 116 -12.12 6.17 -3.09
N ALA A 117 -10.86 6.54 -3.33
CA ALA A 117 -10.46 7.94 -3.50
C ALA A 117 -11.00 8.55 -4.81
N VAL A 118 -10.97 7.81 -5.91
CA VAL A 118 -11.61 8.21 -7.17
C VAL A 118 -13.11 8.38 -6.98
N ARG A 119 -13.76 7.43 -6.28
CA ARG A 119 -15.19 7.57 -5.95
C ARG A 119 -15.47 8.79 -5.07
N ALA A 120 -14.56 9.13 -4.17
CA ALA A 120 -14.67 10.29 -3.31
C ALA A 120 -14.27 11.62 -4.00
N GLY A 121 -13.83 11.58 -5.26
CA GLY A 121 -13.43 12.76 -6.02
C GLY A 121 -12.11 13.38 -5.56
N LEU A 122 -11.23 12.60 -4.92
CA LEU A 122 -9.91 13.09 -4.46
C LEU A 122 -8.90 13.22 -5.61
N TRP A 123 -9.06 12.40 -6.65
CA TRP A 123 -8.38 12.48 -7.95
C TRP A 123 -9.19 11.76 -9.02
N SER A 124 -8.79 11.91 -10.27
CA SER A 124 -9.40 11.24 -11.42
C SER A 124 -8.33 10.73 -12.38
N TRP A 125 -8.63 9.61 -13.03
CA TRP A 125 -7.78 9.02 -14.06
C TRP A 125 -8.25 9.44 -15.46
N ALA A 126 -7.30 9.58 -16.38
CA ALA A 126 -7.57 9.88 -17.80
C ALA A 126 -8.24 8.70 -18.52
N GLU A 127 -7.97 7.47 -18.07
CA GLU A 127 -8.53 6.24 -18.62
C GLU A 127 -9.32 5.50 -17.53
N PRO A 128 -10.50 4.96 -17.84
CA PRO A 128 -11.25 4.15 -16.88
C PRO A 128 -10.69 2.72 -16.80
N GLY A 129 -11.22 1.96 -15.84
CA GLY A 129 -10.88 0.55 -15.63
C GLY A 129 -11.76 -0.06 -14.55
N HIS A 130 -11.19 -0.92 -13.73
CA HIS A 130 -11.84 -1.48 -12.56
C HIS A 130 -12.32 -0.38 -11.62
N LEU A 131 -13.65 -0.21 -11.50
CA LEU A 131 -14.28 0.81 -10.67
C LEU A 131 -13.74 2.24 -10.96
N ALA A 132 -13.61 2.56 -12.26
CA ALA A 132 -13.07 3.81 -12.79
C ALA A 132 -11.55 4.03 -12.57
N VAL A 133 -10.83 3.00 -12.12
CA VAL A 133 -9.37 3.03 -11.97
C VAL A 133 -8.74 2.12 -13.03
N PRO A 134 -7.84 2.62 -13.89
CA PRO A 134 -7.13 1.78 -14.84
C PRO A 134 -6.17 0.84 -14.09
N VAL A 135 -5.90 -0.34 -14.64
CA VAL A 135 -5.03 -1.34 -13.99
C VAL A 135 -3.66 -0.76 -13.63
N ILE A 136 -3.12 0.16 -14.44
CA ILE A 136 -1.86 0.85 -14.15
C ILE A 136 -1.92 1.72 -12.89
N GLY A 137 -3.09 2.28 -12.55
CA GLY A 137 -3.26 3.06 -11.32
C GLY A 137 -3.21 2.19 -10.08
N ILE A 138 -3.72 0.96 -10.17
CA ILE A 138 -3.62 -0.03 -9.09
C ILE A 138 -2.19 -0.57 -8.96
N LEU A 139 -1.49 -0.76 -10.08
CA LEU A 139 -0.15 -1.38 -10.10
C LEU A 139 1.01 -0.41 -9.86
N GLY A 140 0.85 0.88 -10.16
CA GLY A 140 1.93 1.88 -10.16
C GLY A 140 2.70 1.94 -8.84
N TRP A 141 1.98 2.05 -7.71
CA TRP A 141 2.58 2.04 -6.38
C TRP A 141 3.25 0.70 -6.03
N GLY A 142 2.73 -0.41 -6.54
CA GLY A 142 3.38 -1.72 -6.44
C GLY A 142 4.72 -1.76 -7.17
N TYR A 143 4.79 -1.24 -8.39
CA TYR A 143 6.02 -1.16 -9.16
C TYR A 143 7.06 -0.26 -8.48
N PHE A 144 6.62 0.89 -7.98
CA PHE A 144 7.47 1.77 -7.17
C PHE A 144 8.01 1.05 -5.93
N ALA A 145 7.14 0.36 -5.18
CA ALA A 145 7.51 -0.37 -3.98
C ALA A 145 8.51 -1.51 -4.25
N ALA A 146 8.41 -2.20 -5.39
CA ALA A 146 9.40 -3.19 -5.81
C ALA A 146 10.79 -2.56 -5.95
N GLY A 147 10.89 -1.44 -6.67
CA GLY A 147 12.15 -0.71 -6.87
C GLY A 147 12.71 -0.16 -5.55
N ALA A 148 11.84 0.44 -4.73
CA ALA A 148 12.23 0.97 -3.45
C ALA A 148 12.73 -0.13 -2.49
N GLU A 149 12.06 -1.29 -2.45
CA GLU A 149 12.48 -2.41 -1.60
C GLU A 149 13.86 -2.96 -2.00
N LEU A 150 14.17 -3.02 -3.31
CA LEU A 150 15.50 -3.42 -3.79
C LEU A 150 16.61 -2.52 -3.22
N ALA A 151 16.37 -1.22 -3.11
CA ALA A 151 17.31 -0.27 -2.53
C ALA A 151 17.41 -0.42 -1.00
N LEU A 152 16.26 -0.53 -0.33
CA LEU A 152 16.18 -0.62 1.13
C LEU A 152 16.78 -1.92 1.69
N MET A 153 16.58 -3.05 1.00
CA MET A 153 17.20 -4.33 1.37
C MET A 153 18.73 -4.28 1.37
N LYS A 154 19.32 -3.41 0.54
CA LYS A 154 20.77 -3.20 0.46
C LYS A 154 21.27 -2.17 1.47
N GLY A 155 20.40 -1.69 2.37
CA GLY A 155 20.73 -0.64 3.33
C GLY A 155 21.03 0.71 2.66
N ARG A 156 20.51 0.94 1.44
CA ARG A 156 20.77 2.14 0.63
C ARG A 156 19.48 2.97 0.45
N PRO A 157 18.97 3.62 1.51
CA PRO A 157 17.72 4.39 1.43
C PRO A 157 17.81 5.50 0.39
N LEU A 158 18.95 6.19 0.25
CA LEU A 158 19.13 7.23 -0.76
C LEU A 158 19.05 6.70 -2.20
N ALA A 159 19.36 5.43 -2.44
CA ALA A 159 19.17 4.84 -3.77
C ALA A 159 17.68 4.68 -4.12
N ALA A 160 16.77 4.63 -3.14
CA ALA A 160 15.34 4.53 -3.39
C ALA A 160 14.78 5.76 -4.14
N LEU A 161 15.43 6.94 -3.98
CA LEU A 161 15.09 8.19 -4.70
C LEU A 161 15.15 8.02 -6.22
N VAL A 162 15.99 7.11 -6.70
CA VAL A 162 16.17 6.84 -8.14
C VAL A 162 15.55 5.50 -8.51
N VAL A 163 15.87 4.43 -7.76
CA VAL A 163 15.45 3.07 -8.12
C VAL A 163 13.93 2.91 -8.07
N GLY A 164 13.25 3.49 -7.08
CA GLY A 164 11.79 3.45 -6.98
C GLY A 164 11.11 4.04 -8.21
N PRO A 165 11.32 5.34 -8.52
CA PRO A 165 10.75 5.99 -9.70
C PRO A 165 11.15 5.33 -11.03
N VAL A 166 12.42 4.96 -11.22
CA VAL A 166 12.88 4.33 -12.47
C VAL A 166 12.18 3.00 -12.72
N VAL A 167 12.08 2.14 -11.69
CA VAL A 167 11.36 0.86 -11.82
C VAL A 167 9.87 1.11 -12.07
N ALA A 168 9.25 2.07 -11.38
CA ALA A 168 7.86 2.44 -11.61
C ALA A 168 7.64 2.86 -13.07
N HIS A 169 8.44 3.79 -13.60
CA HIS A 169 8.32 4.23 -14.99
C HIS A 169 8.54 3.11 -15.99
N ALA A 170 9.61 2.32 -15.82
CA ALA A 170 9.91 1.23 -16.74
C ALA A 170 8.76 0.21 -16.80
N LEU A 171 8.19 -0.16 -15.64
CA LEU A 171 7.10 -1.12 -15.58
C LEU A 171 5.76 -0.52 -16.00
N ILE A 172 5.44 0.73 -15.65
CA ILE A 172 4.24 1.42 -16.14
C ILE A 172 4.29 1.51 -17.67
N LEU A 173 5.38 1.99 -18.25
CA LEU A 173 5.50 2.13 -19.70
C LEU A 173 5.48 0.77 -20.40
N GLY A 174 6.25 -0.20 -19.89
CA GLY A 174 6.30 -1.55 -20.45
C GLY A 174 4.94 -2.25 -20.40
N THR A 175 4.24 -2.19 -19.26
CA THR A 175 2.95 -2.88 -19.12
C THR A 175 1.80 -2.12 -19.76
N TRP A 176 1.78 -0.79 -19.72
CA TRP A 176 0.73 0.00 -20.37
C TRP A 176 0.82 -0.11 -21.88
N TRP A 177 1.95 0.28 -22.47
CA TRP A 177 2.10 0.33 -23.93
C TRP A 177 2.33 -1.04 -24.56
N GLY A 178 2.91 -1.98 -23.82
CA GLY A 178 3.14 -3.34 -24.31
C GLY A 178 1.93 -4.28 -24.16
N LEU A 179 1.02 -4.01 -23.22
CA LEU A 179 -0.06 -4.95 -22.89
C LEU A 179 -1.40 -4.28 -22.59
N PHE A 180 -1.50 -3.55 -21.48
CA PHE A 180 -2.78 -3.18 -20.90
C PHE A 180 -3.59 -2.21 -21.74
N ARG A 181 -2.94 -1.31 -22.48
CA ARG A 181 -3.62 -0.41 -23.41
C ARG A 181 -4.39 -1.17 -24.49
N TRP A 182 -3.91 -2.37 -24.86
CA TRP A 182 -4.47 -3.17 -25.94
C TRP A 182 -5.48 -4.21 -25.44
N THR A 183 -5.33 -4.70 -24.21
CA THR A 183 -6.12 -5.84 -23.71
C THR A 183 -7.13 -5.48 -22.64
N VAL A 184 -6.88 -4.45 -21.83
CA VAL A 184 -7.70 -4.11 -20.65
C VAL A 184 -7.92 -2.60 -20.54
N ARG A 185 -8.09 -1.91 -21.68
CA ARG A 185 -8.52 -0.50 -21.70
C ARG A 185 -10.06 -0.42 -21.65
N GLY A 186 -10.60 0.58 -20.96
CA GLY A 186 -12.04 0.78 -20.83
C GLY A 186 -12.61 0.23 -19.52
N ASP A 187 -13.93 0.32 -19.34
CA ASP A 187 -14.61 -0.23 -18.17
C ASP A 187 -14.59 -1.77 -18.21
N HIS A 188 -14.12 -2.39 -17.12
CA HIS A 188 -14.04 -3.85 -16.99
C HIS A 188 -15.30 -4.49 -16.42
N GLY A 189 -16.27 -3.68 -15.99
CA GLY A 189 -17.55 -4.14 -15.46
C GLY A 189 -17.40 -5.20 -14.37
N VAL A 190 -18.31 -6.18 -14.37
CA VAL A 190 -18.39 -7.24 -13.35
C VAL A 190 -17.22 -8.21 -13.40
N ALA A 191 -16.63 -8.44 -14.59
CA ALA A 191 -15.53 -9.39 -14.76
C ALA A 191 -14.33 -9.04 -13.87
N SER A 192 -13.99 -7.76 -13.77
CA SER A 192 -12.92 -7.31 -12.87
C SER A 192 -13.20 -7.58 -11.40
N SER A 193 -14.44 -7.39 -10.94
CA SER A 193 -14.83 -7.72 -9.55
C SER A 193 -14.69 -9.22 -9.26
N VAL A 194 -15.01 -10.09 -10.23
CA VAL A 194 -14.78 -11.55 -10.11
C VAL A 194 -13.29 -11.85 -9.98
N VAL A 195 -12.45 -11.23 -10.81
CA VAL A 195 -10.99 -11.41 -10.73
C VAL A 195 -10.46 -10.99 -9.36
N ILE A 196 -10.87 -9.83 -8.83
CA ILE A 196 -10.47 -9.39 -7.49
C ILE A 196 -10.93 -10.37 -6.40
N ALA A 197 -12.16 -10.87 -6.48
CA ALA A 197 -12.67 -11.85 -5.54
C ALA A 197 -11.86 -13.16 -5.57
N LEU A 198 -11.48 -13.64 -6.77
CA LEU A 198 -10.64 -14.82 -6.94
C LEU A 198 -9.22 -14.59 -6.37
N LEU A 199 -8.62 -13.44 -6.65
CA LEU A 199 -7.32 -13.06 -6.09
C LEU A 199 -7.36 -12.97 -4.57
N SER A 200 -8.45 -12.43 -4.01
CA SER A 200 -8.70 -12.40 -2.56
C SER A 200 -8.81 -13.82 -1.97
N ALA A 201 -9.55 -14.72 -2.61
CA ALA A 201 -9.66 -16.11 -2.17
C ALA A 201 -8.29 -16.81 -2.16
N VAL A 202 -7.48 -16.61 -3.22
CA VAL A 202 -6.09 -17.13 -3.27
C VAL A 202 -5.26 -16.53 -2.13
N ALA A 203 -5.33 -15.22 -1.90
CA ALA A 203 -4.60 -14.57 -0.81
C ALA A 203 -4.99 -15.13 0.56
N VAL A 204 -6.28 -15.38 0.80
CA VAL A 204 -6.77 -16.04 2.03
C VAL A 204 -6.16 -17.42 2.18
N VAL A 205 -6.12 -18.23 1.12
CA VAL A 205 -5.51 -19.58 1.17
C VAL A 205 -4.03 -19.50 1.50
N VAL A 206 -3.28 -18.60 0.86
CA VAL A 206 -1.84 -18.42 1.11
C VAL A 206 -1.59 -17.96 2.56
N VAL A 207 -2.38 -17.00 3.04
CA VAL A 207 -2.29 -16.50 4.43
C VAL A 207 -2.68 -17.58 5.44
N ALA A 208 -3.76 -18.34 5.18
CA ALA A 208 -4.19 -19.43 6.04
C ALA A 208 -3.12 -20.51 6.17
N ARG A 209 -2.40 -20.81 5.07
CA ARG A 209 -1.23 -21.70 5.11
C ARG A 209 -0.11 -21.14 5.98
N ALA A 210 0.27 -19.87 5.81
CA ALA A 210 1.27 -19.23 6.67
C ALA A 210 0.86 -19.25 8.16
N ARG A 211 -0.43 -19.04 8.44
CA ARG A 211 -1.02 -19.13 9.78
C ARG A 211 -0.91 -20.52 10.41
N ARG A 212 -1.15 -21.57 9.62
CA ARG A 212 -0.96 -22.98 10.06
C ARG A 212 0.50 -23.27 10.40
N GLU A 213 1.43 -22.59 9.75
CA GLU A 213 2.87 -22.67 10.01
C GLU A 213 3.32 -21.76 11.19
N GLY A 214 2.37 -21.24 11.98
CA GLY A 214 2.64 -20.40 13.16
C GLY A 214 3.02 -18.95 12.85
N ARG A 215 2.96 -18.53 11.58
CA ARG A 215 3.33 -17.19 11.11
C ARG A 215 2.11 -16.30 11.03
N ALA A 216 2.25 -15.02 11.31
CA ALA A 216 1.12 -14.10 11.33
C ALA A 216 1.58 -12.64 11.30
N MET A 217 0.70 -11.76 10.85
CA MET A 217 0.87 -10.33 11.06
C MET A 217 0.59 -10.00 12.53
N ALA A 218 1.56 -9.40 13.21
CA ALA A 218 1.41 -8.93 14.59
C ALA A 218 0.40 -7.78 14.66
N LEU A 219 -0.32 -7.64 15.79
CA LEU A 219 -1.27 -6.55 15.98
C LEU A 219 -0.59 -5.17 15.94
N SER A 220 0.67 -5.07 16.35
CA SER A 220 1.48 -3.84 16.24
C SER A 220 1.66 -3.37 14.80
N THR A 221 1.69 -4.30 13.84
CA THR A 221 1.77 -4.01 12.40
C THR A 221 0.37 -3.82 11.81
N ALA A 222 -0.61 -4.61 12.26
CA ALA A 222 -1.98 -4.57 11.76
C ALA A 222 -2.76 -3.31 12.19
N ALA A 223 -2.60 -2.87 13.43
CA ALA A 223 -3.41 -1.80 14.01
C ALA A 223 -3.26 -0.45 13.28
N PRO A 224 -2.05 0.03 12.94
CA PRO A 224 -1.91 1.24 12.12
C PRO A 224 -2.60 1.12 10.76
N ARG A 225 -2.53 -0.06 10.12
CA ARG A 225 -3.23 -0.32 8.85
C ARG A 225 -4.73 -0.31 9.02
N MET A 226 -5.26 -0.87 10.11
CA MET A 226 -6.69 -0.85 10.41
C MET A 226 -7.22 0.57 10.65
N ILE A 227 -6.43 1.41 11.33
CA ILE A 227 -6.75 2.83 11.53
C ILE A 227 -6.73 3.58 10.18
N ALA A 228 -5.73 3.33 9.33
CA ALA A 228 -5.71 3.92 8.00
C ALA A 228 -6.90 3.42 7.14
N ALA A 229 -7.21 2.14 7.19
CA ALA A 229 -8.34 1.54 6.47
C ALA A 229 -9.69 2.06 6.97
N SER A 230 -9.83 2.39 8.25
CA SER A 230 -11.07 2.95 8.78
C SER A 230 -11.37 4.33 8.19
N LEU A 231 -10.33 5.13 7.87
CA LEU A 231 -10.50 6.40 7.15
C LEU A 231 -11.12 6.18 5.76
N PHE A 232 -10.61 5.21 4.99
CA PHE A 232 -11.17 4.86 3.67
C PHE A 232 -12.55 4.21 3.79
N PHE A 233 -12.81 3.46 4.85
CA PHE A 233 -14.14 2.94 5.15
C PHE A 233 -15.13 4.08 5.43
N THR A 234 -14.73 5.09 6.21
CA THR A 234 -15.56 6.29 6.44
C THR A 234 -15.78 7.06 5.14
N LEU A 235 -14.77 7.19 4.28
CA LEU A 235 -14.95 7.75 2.94
C LEU A 235 -16.01 6.95 2.17
N LEU A 236 -15.87 5.64 2.05
CA LEU A 236 -16.82 4.76 1.36
C LEU A 236 -18.26 4.95 1.86
N VAL A 237 -18.48 4.90 3.19
CA VAL A 237 -19.81 5.08 3.79
C VAL A 237 -20.39 6.46 3.46
N THR A 238 -19.56 7.49 3.42
CA THR A 238 -20.03 8.86 3.17
C THR A 238 -20.16 9.22 1.68
N THR A 239 -19.49 8.51 0.77
CA THR A 239 -19.47 8.85 -0.67
C THR A 239 -20.24 7.87 -1.53
N ALA A 240 -20.27 6.58 -1.19
CA ALA A 240 -20.94 5.55 -1.97
C ALA A 240 -21.59 4.46 -1.09
N PRO A 241 -22.48 4.83 -0.15
CA PRO A 241 -23.08 3.88 0.78
C PRO A 241 -23.88 2.76 0.10
N ARG A 242 -24.35 2.99 -1.13
CA ARG A 242 -25.21 2.06 -1.88
C ARG A 242 -24.54 1.40 -3.09
N ASP A 243 -23.22 1.50 -3.26
CA ASP A 243 -22.51 0.87 -4.38
C ASP A 243 -22.03 -0.55 -4.00
N PRO A 244 -22.78 -1.61 -4.34
CA PRO A 244 -22.45 -2.97 -3.89
C PRO A 244 -21.12 -3.47 -4.45
N ARG A 245 -20.69 -2.99 -5.63
CA ARG A 245 -19.42 -3.44 -6.24
C ARG A 245 -18.23 -2.89 -5.47
N LEU A 246 -18.31 -1.62 -5.05
CA LEU A 246 -17.27 -1.00 -4.24
C LEU A 246 -17.19 -1.64 -2.85
N TRP A 247 -18.34 -1.95 -2.23
CA TRP A 247 -18.39 -2.71 -0.98
C TRP A 247 -17.78 -4.11 -1.10
N ALA A 248 -18.11 -4.85 -2.17
CA ALA A 248 -17.53 -6.17 -2.43
C ALA A 248 -16.02 -6.11 -2.63
N HIS A 249 -15.51 -5.08 -3.32
CA HIS A 249 -14.07 -4.84 -3.48
C HIS A 249 -13.37 -4.57 -2.14
N VAL A 250 -13.91 -3.65 -1.32
CA VAL A 250 -13.36 -3.34 0.00
C VAL A 250 -13.34 -4.59 0.89
N ALA A 251 -14.41 -5.39 0.88
CA ALA A 251 -14.44 -6.67 1.58
C ALA A 251 -13.37 -7.65 1.07
N SER A 252 -13.19 -7.72 -0.26
CA SER A 252 -12.17 -8.59 -0.89
C SER A 252 -10.75 -8.20 -0.48
N VAL A 253 -10.47 -6.91 -0.27
CA VAL A 253 -9.18 -6.45 0.27
C VAL A 253 -9.05 -6.71 1.77
N ALA A 254 -10.11 -6.48 2.55
CA ALA A 254 -10.08 -6.59 4.01
C ALA A 254 -9.92 -8.03 4.52
N VAL A 255 -10.60 -9.00 3.91
CA VAL A 255 -10.65 -10.38 4.41
C VAL A 255 -9.26 -11.05 4.52
N PRO A 256 -8.35 -10.96 3.52
CA PRO A 256 -6.99 -11.48 3.65
C PRO A 256 -6.22 -10.87 4.84
N TYR A 257 -6.35 -9.56 5.10
CA TYR A 257 -5.69 -8.92 6.24
C TYR A 257 -6.25 -9.39 7.58
N LEU A 258 -7.57 -9.54 7.69
CA LEU A 258 -8.21 -10.09 8.88
C LEU A 258 -7.73 -11.52 9.15
N ALA A 259 -7.63 -12.34 8.10
CA ALA A 259 -7.10 -13.70 8.20
C ALA A 259 -5.61 -13.74 8.60
N ALA A 260 -4.82 -12.75 8.16
CA ALA A 260 -3.39 -12.64 8.47
C ALA A 260 -3.12 -12.19 9.90
N THR A 261 -4.05 -11.42 10.50
CA THR A 261 -3.85 -10.74 11.77
C THR A 261 -3.93 -11.71 12.96
N ARG A 262 -2.97 -11.60 13.89
CA ARG A 262 -3.04 -12.26 15.21
C ARG A 262 -3.67 -11.31 16.23
N PHE A 263 -4.98 -11.44 16.47
CA PHE A 263 -5.74 -10.57 17.40
C PHE A 263 -5.48 -10.85 18.88
N ARG A 264 -5.21 -12.10 19.26
CA ARG A 264 -4.86 -12.43 20.65
C ARG A 264 -3.36 -12.34 20.83
N GLY A 265 -2.92 -11.44 21.70
CA GLY A 265 -1.58 -11.45 22.28
C GLY A 265 -1.41 -12.71 23.10
N GLY A 266 -1.19 -13.85 22.44
CA GLY A 266 -0.60 -14.99 23.11
C GLY A 266 0.73 -14.48 23.62
N GLY A 267 0.81 -14.25 24.93
CA GLY A 267 2.07 -13.93 25.60
C GLY A 267 3.05 -15.01 25.18
N THR A 268 3.87 -14.69 24.19
CA THR A 268 5.00 -15.50 23.85
C THR A 268 5.88 -15.32 25.06
N ARG A 269 5.85 -16.32 25.95
CA ARG A 269 6.97 -16.54 26.87
C ARG A 269 8.20 -16.38 25.99
N SER A 270 9.01 -15.36 26.25
CA SER A 270 10.32 -15.26 25.63
C SER A 270 10.94 -16.66 25.70
N PRO A 271 11.45 -17.21 24.58
CA PRO A 271 12.22 -18.44 24.65
C PRO A 271 13.25 -18.24 25.76
N ALA A 272 13.20 -19.13 26.76
CA ALA A 272 14.09 -19.06 27.91
C ALA A 272 15.50 -18.85 27.38
N ALA A 273 16.18 -17.82 27.91
CA ALA A 273 17.57 -17.57 27.57
C ALA A 273 18.35 -18.89 27.65
N PRO A 274 19.18 -19.23 26.65
CA PRO A 274 20.02 -20.41 26.73
C PRO A 274 20.76 -20.33 28.07
N ARG A 275 20.59 -21.36 28.91
CA ARG A 275 21.39 -21.48 30.13
C ARG A 275 22.84 -21.44 29.70
N GLU A 276 23.56 -20.40 30.11
CA GLU A 276 25.02 -20.36 30.01
C GLU A 276 25.52 -21.63 30.70
N ALA A 277 26.14 -22.50 29.90
CA ALA A 277 26.87 -23.63 30.42
C ALA A 277 28.11 -23.05 31.12
N THR A 278 28.01 -22.90 32.44
CA THR A 278 29.17 -22.70 33.31
C THR A 278 30.08 -23.92 33.17
N ALA A 279 31.25 -23.70 32.57
CA ALA A 279 32.42 -24.58 32.69
C ALA A 279 33.27 -24.10 33.86
#